data_AF-A0ABD2XIS4-F1
#
_entry.id   AF-A0ABD2XIS4-F1
#
_cell.length_a   1.000
_cell.length_b   1.000
_cell.length_c   1.000
_cell.angle_alpha   90.00
_cell.angle_beta   90.00
_cell.angle_gamma   90.00
#
_symmetry.space_group_name_H-M   'P 1'
#
loop_
_entity.id
_entity.type
_entity.pdbx_description
1 polymer ?
#
loop_
_entity_poly.entity_id
_entity_poly.type
_entity_poly.pdbx_seq_one_letter_code
_entity_poly.pdbx_strand_id
1 'polypeptide(L)'
;MQLTASLWYVDQAGRFDAAPEERNPNVSNSGLLERQSFTINSRPLDMIGHLHCDVFNQDKMLINGVEMRVRLVRSKDAFCLMDSSPDARFRVNIEEASLIVRRAKISPGVLLAYANTLARSTVKMTLTRVEIKSFTLPAGILNTSIDNLTLGECPKRVIIGLLDNRGFNGN
;
A
#
# COMPACT_ATOMS: atom_id res chain seq x y z
N MET A 1 -16.42 -5.75 -1.88
CA MET A 1 -16.71 -5.14 -0.57
C MET A 1 -15.47 -4.90 0.28
N GLN A 2 -14.38 -5.69 0.16
CA GLN A 2 -13.17 -5.48 0.98
C GLN A 2 -12.35 -4.23 0.59
N LEU A 3 -12.27 -3.87 -0.70
CA LEU A 3 -11.44 -2.74 -1.15
C LEU A 3 -12.07 -1.37 -0.89
N THR A 4 -13.41 -1.28 -0.89
CA THR A 4 -14.15 -0.04 -0.63
C THR A 4 -14.00 0.44 0.81
N ALA A 5 -13.77 -0.48 1.77
CA ALA A 5 -13.46 -0.14 3.16
C ALA A 5 -12.10 0.57 3.33
N SER A 6 -11.26 0.54 2.29
CA SER A 6 -10.01 1.30 2.18
C SER A 6 -10.11 2.40 1.11
N LEU A 7 -11.32 2.89 0.83
CA LEU A 7 -11.60 3.92 -0.18
C LEU A 7 -11.20 3.58 -1.62
N TRP A 8 -11.07 2.31 -1.99
CA TRP A 8 -10.80 1.99 -3.39
C TRP A 8 -12.06 2.13 -4.25
N TYR A 9 -11.99 3.03 -5.21
CA TYR A 9 -12.99 3.25 -6.26
C TYR A 9 -12.28 3.29 -7.60
N VAL A 10 -12.88 2.69 -8.63
CA VAL A 10 -12.25 2.61 -9.95
C VAL A 10 -12.14 4.01 -10.56
N ASP A 11 -10.93 4.35 -11.00
CA ASP A 11 -10.65 5.62 -11.67
C ASP A 11 -11.05 5.55 -13.14
N GLN A 12 -11.39 6.72 -13.69
CA GLN A 12 -11.72 6.82 -15.11
C GLN A 12 -10.44 6.83 -15.96
N ALA A 13 -10.40 5.95 -16.97
CA ALA A 13 -9.26 5.85 -17.89
C ALA A 13 -8.94 7.20 -18.54
N GLY A 14 -7.65 7.56 -18.56
CA GLY A 14 -7.16 8.85 -19.10
C GLY A 14 -7.40 10.05 -18.19
N ARG A 15 -7.95 9.87 -16.98
CA ARG A 15 -8.25 10.96 -16.03
C ARG A 15 -7.64 10.72 -14.64
N PHE A 16 -6.56 9.95 -14.57
CA PHE A 16 -5.88 9.65 -13.30
C PHE A 16 -5.36 10.93 -12.62
N ASP A 17 -4.82 11.86 -13.40
CA ASP A 17 -4.29 13.15 -12.92
C ASP A 17 -5.35 14.26 -12.87
N ALA A 18 -6.62 13.95 -13.17
CA ALA A 18 -7.68 14.94 -13.12
C ALA A 18 -7.93 15.33 -11.66
N ALA A 19 -7.47 16.52 -11.29
CA ALA A 19 -7.74 17.11 -9.99
C ALA A 19 -9.25 17.38 -9.81
N PRO A 20 -9.73 17.57 -8.58
CA PRO A 20 -11.12 17.95 -8.34
C PRO A 20 -11.34 19.39 -8.84
N GLU A 21 -11.62 19.56 -10.12
CA GLU A 21 -12.35 20.73 -10.61
C GLU A 21 -13.81 20.48 -10.26
N GLU A 22 -14.49 21.41 -9.60
CA GLU A 22 -15.85 21.21 -9.10
C GLU A 22 -16.80 20.77 -10.24
N ARG A 23 -16.97 19.45 -10.35
CA ARG A 23 -18.04 18.77 -11.08
C ARG A 23 -18.11 19.08 -12.58
N ASN A 24 -17.00 19.20 -13.29
CA ASN A 24 -17.03 19.10 -14.76
C ASN A 24 -17.01 17.61 -15.18
N PRO A 25 -18.15 17.00 -15.58
CA PRO A 25 -18.21 15.58 -15.94
C PRO A 25 -17.35 15.22 -17.16
N ASN A 26 -16.95 16.21 -17.96
CA ASN A 26 -16.11 16.00 -19.14
C ASN A 26 -14.61 15.88 -18.80
N VAL A 27 -14.20 16.19 -17.57
CA VAL A 27 -12.79 16.18 -17.15
C VAL A 27 -12.58 15.43 -15.84
N SER A 28 -13.62 15.25 -15.02
CA SER A 28 -13.52 14.66 -13.70
C SER A 28 -13.25 13.14 -13.72
N ASN A 29 -12.53 12.69 -12.70
CA ASN A 29 -12.34 11.28 -12.38
C ASN A 29 -13.46 10.81 -11.44
N SER A 30 -14.34 9.92 -11.92
CA SER A 30 -15.47 9.41 -11.12
C SER A 30 -15.02 8.75 -9.81
N GLY A 31 -13.93 7.98 -9.83
CA GLY A 31 -13.38 7.33 -8.64
C GLY A 31 -12.91 8.34 -7.60
N LEU A 32 -12.28 9.43 -8.04
CA LEU A 32 -11.86 10.53 -7.16
C LEU A 32 -13.06 11.24 -6.53
N LEU A 33 -14.11 11.52 -7.31
CA LEU A 33 -15.31 12.18 -6.80
C LEU A 33 -16.03 11.33 -5.73
N GLU A 34 -16.12 10.02 -5.94
CA GLU A 34 -16.68 9.10 -4.95
C GLU A 34 -15.86 9.12 -3.66
N ARG A 35 -14.53 9.03 -3.74
CA ARG A 35 -13.64 9.13 -2.57
C ARG A 35 -13.79 10.47 -1.85
N GLN A 36 -13.85 11.57 -2.60
CA GLN A 36 -14.00 12.91 -2.05
C GLN A 36 -15.30 13.03 -1.24
N SER A 37 -16.40 12.42 -1.70
CA SER A 37 -17.71 12.49 -1.07
C SER A 37 -17.71 12.08 0.41
N PHE A 38 -16.83 11.15 0.81
CA PHE A 38 -16.67 10.70 2.19
C PHE A 38 -16.03 11.74 3.11
N THR A 39 -15.28 12.69 2.55
CA THR A 39 -14.46 13.68 3.27
C THR A 39 -14.96 15.12 3.11
N ILE A 40 -16.07 15.33 2.39
CA ILE A 40 -16.69 16.65 2.21
C ILE A 40 -16.92 17.29 3.58
N ASN A 41 -16.64 18.60 3.67
CA ASN A 41 -16.74 19.40 4.90
C ASN A 41 -15.85 18.89 6.04
N SER A 42 -14.70 18.28 5.71
CA SER A 42 -13.74 17.74 6.68
C SER A 42 -14.34 16.67 7.59
N ARG A 43 -15.31 15.91 7.08
CA ARG A 43 -15.93 14.80 7.82
C ARG A 43 -14.88 13.72 8.11
N PRO A 44 -14.75 13.26 9.37
CA PRO A 44 -13.94 12.10 9.70
C PRO A 44 -14.46 10.83 9.01
N LEU A 45 -13.53 9.97 8.59
CA LEU A 45 -13.83 8.71 7.94
C LEU A 45 -13.00 7.60 8.57
N ASP A 46 -13.66 6.47 8.85
CA ASP A 46 -13.00 5.25 9.25
C ASP A 46 -12.60 4.41 8.04
N MET A 47 -11.37 3.94 8.04
CA MET A 47 -10.86 2.99 7.06
C MET A 47 -10.36 1.74 7.75
N ILE A 48 -10.62 0.59 7.13
CA ILE A 48 -10.05 -0.69 7.55
C ILE A 48 -9.47 -1.41 6.33
N GLY A 49 -8.23 -1.88 6.50
CA GLY A 49 -7.46 -2.48 5.43
C GLY A 49 -6.40 -3.43 5.97
N HIS A 50 -5.84 -4.22 5.06
CA HIS A 50 -4.71 -5.10 5.36
C HIS A 50 -3.41 -4.29 5.32
N LEU A 51 -2.46 -4.58 6.22
CA LEU A 51 -1.11 -4.02 6.11
C LEU A 51 -0.36 -4.73 4.98
N HIS A 52 -0.20 -4.05 3.84
CA HIS A 52 0.51 -4.57 2.68
C HIS A 52 2.02 -4.71 2.93
N CYS A 53 2.42 -5.82 3.54
CA CYS A 53 3.80 -6.18 3.82
C CYS A 53 4.02 -7.67 3.50
N ASP A 54 5.20 -8.01 2.97
CA ASP A 54 5.55 -9.35 2.49
C ASP A 54 5.23 -10.45 3.50
N VAL A 55 5.47 -10.20 4.79
CA VAL A 55 5.23 -11.17 5.88
C VAL A 55 3.75 -11.33 6.23
N PHE A 56 2.91 -10.33 5.97
CA PHE A 56 1.47 -10.38 6.24
C PHE A 56 0.67 -10.90 5.05
N ASN A 57 1.26 -10.93 3.86
CA ASN A 57 0.65 -11.46 2.64
C ASN A 57 0.71 -13.00 2.52
N GLN A 58 1.27 -13.70 3.52
CA GLN A 58 1.35 -15.16 3.55
C GLN A 58 0.21 -15.77 4.38
N ASP A 59 -0.14 -17.02 4.09
CA ASP A 59 -1.33 -17.71 4.61
C ASP A 59 -1.15 -18.33 6.01
N LYS A 60 0.09 -18.48 6.47
CA LYS A 60 0.42 -19.10 7.76
C LYS A 60 0.45 -18.05 8.87
N MET A 61 -0.08 -18.44 10.03
CA MET A 61 0.07 -17.65 11.26
C MET A 61 1.53 -17.65 11.72
N LEU A 62 1.92 -16.53 12.35
CA LEU A 62 3.20 -16.42 13.02
C LEU A 62 3.26 -17.39 14.19
N ILE A 63 4.42 -18.03 14.38
CA ILE A 63 4.65 -18.94 15.50
C ILE A 63 4.80 -18.17 16.81
N ASN A 64 4.44 -18.82 17.92
CA ASN A 64 4.62 -18.24 19.25
C ASN A 64 6.10 -17.98 19.55
N GLY A 65 6.38 -16.92 20.31
CA GLY A 65 7.74 -16.59 20.77
C GLY A 65 8.58 -15.80 19.76
N VAL A 66 8.02 -15.41 18.62
CA VAL A 66 8.69 -14.50 17.67
C VAL A 66 8.28 -13.06 17.99
N GLU A 67 9.25 -12.24 18.41
CA GLU A 67 9.05 -10.81 18.56
C GLU A 67 8.95 -10.14 17.18
N MET A 68 7.95 -9.28 17.00
CA MET A 68 7.78 -8.49 15.79
C MET A 68 7.56 -7.03 16.16
N ARG A 69 8.29 -6.15 15.47
CA ARG A 69 8.13 -4.69 15.57
C ARG A 69 7.58 -4.16 14.25
N VAL A 70 6.39 -3.57 14.31
CA VAL A 70 5.77 -2.89 13.16
C VAL A 70 5.90 -1.39 13.38
N ARG A 71 6.53 -0.68 12.44
CA ARG A 71 6.62 0.78 12.43
C ARG A 71 5.85 1.31 11.23
N LEU A 72 4.80 2.07 11.48
CA LEU A 72 4.05 2.79 10.46
C LEU A 72 4.57 4.23 10.44
N VAL A 73 5.02 4.68 9.28
CA VAL A 73 5.45 6.07 9.06
C VAL A 73 4.48 6.68 8.08
N ARG A 74 3.88 7.80 8.49
CA ARG A 74 2.90 8.49 7.67
C ARG A 74 3.60 9.36 6.61
N SER A 75 3.07 9.34 5.40
CA SER A 75 3.48 10.25 4.31
C SER A 75 3.13 11.70 4.63
N LYS A 76 3.80 12.64 3.93
CA LYS A 76 3.46 14.07 3.98
C LYS A 76 2.07 14.31 3.41
N ASP A 77 1.40 15.35 3.88
CA ASP A 77 0.03 15.67 3.49
C ASP A 77 -0.09 15.85 1.97
N ALA A 78 0.87 16.51 1.32
CA ALA A 78 0.91 16.67 -0.13
C ALA A 78 0.81 15.37 -0.96
N PHE A 79 1.12 14.20 -0.38
CA PHE A 79 0.98 12.90 -1.05
C PHE A 79 -0.33 12.16 -0.71
N CYS A 80 -1.05 12.59 0.32
CA CYS A 80 -2.17 11.84 0.86
C CYS A 80 -3.49 12.11 0.12
N LEU A 81 -3.69 13.30 -0.43
CA LEU A 81 -4.89 13.67 -1.19
C LEU A 81 -4.50 14.41 -2.48
N MET A 82 -5.37 14.33 -3.48
CA MET A 82 -5.26 15.16 -4.69
C MET A 82 -6.06 16.44 -4.52
N ASP A 83 -5.45 17.56 -4.87
CA ASP A 83 -6.06 18.89 -4.82
C ASP A 83 -5.69 19.67 -6.07
N SER A 84 -6.64 20.48 -6.56
CA SER A 84 -6.46 21.40 -7.67
C SER A 84 -5.95 22.77 -7.22
N SER A 85 -6.00 23.06 -5.90
CA SER A 85 -5.59 24.35 -5.38
C SER A 85 -4.06 24.51 -5.38
N PRO A 86 -3.53 25.66 -5.86
CA PRO A 86 -2.09 25.89 -5.98
C PRO A 86 -1.34 25.92 -4.64
N ASP A 87 -2.06 26.01 -3.51
CA ASP A 87 -1.48 26.11 -2.17
C ASP A 87 -1.60 24.83 -1.33
N ALA A 88 -2.19 23.74 -1.88
CA ALA A 88 -2.38 22.45 -1.21
C ALA A 88 -2.74 22.58 0.29
N ARG A 89 -3.80 23.33 0.60
CA ARG A 89 -4.17 23.72 1.98
C ARG A 89 -4.85 22.60 2.79
N PHE A 90 -4.81 21.38 2.30
CA PHE A 90 -5.42 20.26 2.98
C PHE A 90 -4.45 19.65 4.00
N ARG A 91 -5.00 19.23 5.13
CA ARG A 91 -4.28 18.52 6.18
C ARG A 91 -5.02 17.22 6.45
N VAL A 92 -4.30 16.12 6.50
CA VAL A 92 -4.87 14.86 6.96
C VAL A 92 -4.58 14.74 8.46
N ASN A 93 -5.55 14.31 9.26
CA ASN A 93 -5.32 14.07 10.70
C ASN A 93 -5.72 12.63 11.01
N ILE A 94 -4.87 11.92 11.76
CA ILE A 94 -5.22 10.58 12.26
C ILE A 94 -5.77 10.80 13.66
N GLU A 95 -7.08 10.65 13.82
CA GLU A 95 -7.74 10.78 15.12
C GLU A 95 -7.50 9.53 15.98
N GLU A 96 -7.65 8.35 15.38
CA GLU A 96 -7.38 7.06 16.01
C GLU A 96 -6.70 6.10 15.02
N ALA A 97 -5.80 5.26 15.52
CA ALA A 97 -5.22 4.17 14.77
C ALA A 97 -5.13 2.90 15.64
N SER A 98 -5.77 1.84 15.18
CA SER A 98 -5.83 0.56 15.88
C SER A 98 -5.31 -0.57 14.99
N LEU A 99 -4.48 -1.46 15.54
CA LEU A 99 -3.98 -2.66 14.85
C LEU A 99 -4.70 -3.89 15.38
N ILE A 100 -5.48 -4.54 14.51
CA ILE A 100 -6.20 -5.77 14.84
C ILE A 100 -5.33 -6.97 14.45
N VAL A 101 -4.97 -7.79 15.44
CA VAL A 101 -4.15 -8.99 15.24
C VAL A 101 -4.98 -10.24 15.49
N ARG A 102 -5.03 -11.14 14.50
CA ARG A 102 -5.68 -12.44 14.65
C ARG A 102 -4.79 -13.40 15.44
N ARG A 103 -5.32 -13.95 16.54
CA ARG A 103 -4.64 -14.97 17.36
C ARG A 103 -5.45 -16.26 17.39
N ALA A 104 -4.79 -17.41 17.22
CA ALA A 104 -5.41 -18.72 17.39
C ALA A 104 -5.13 -19.29 18.79
N LYS A 105 -6.16 -19.86 19.42
CA LYS A 105 -6.03 -20.65 20.64
C LYS A 105 -5.79 -22.11 20.25
N ILE A 106 -4.70 -22.69 20.74
CA ILE A 106 -4.25 -24.04 20.41
C ILE A 106 -4.32 -24.90 21.68
N SER A 107 -4.63 -26.20 21.55
CA SER A 107 -4.66 -27.11 22.69
C SER A 107 -3.25 -27.32 23.28
N PRO A 108 -3.12 -27.58 24.59
CA PRO A 108 -1.81 -27.74 25.24
C PRO A 108 -0.95 -28.85 24.62
N GLY A 109 -1.55 -29.99 24.24
CA GLY A 109 -0.83 -31.11 23.61
C GLY A 109 -0.22 -30.74 22.26
N VAL A 110 -0.94 -29.96 21.45
CA VAL A 110 -0.42 -29.48 20.15
C VAL A 110 0.69 -28.44 20.36
N LEU A 111 0.56 -27.58 21.37
CA LEU A 111 1.60 -26.60 21.70
C LEU A 111 2.90 -27.28 22.14
N LEU A 112 2.81 -28.35 22.94
CA LEU A 112 3.96 -29.17 23.33
C LEU A 112 4.60 -29.88 22.13
N ALA A 113 3.78 -30.48 21.26
CA ALA A 113 4.26 -31.11 20.03
C ALA A 113 5.01 -30.11 19.12
N TYR A 114 4.48 -28.89 18.97
CA TYR A 114 5.17 -27.83 18.24
C TYR A 114 6.49 -27.46 18.91
N ALA A 115 6.52 -27.22 20.24
CA ALA A 115 7.76 -26.89 20.94
C ALA A 115 8.86 -27.96 20.74
N ASN A 116 8.50 -29.25 20.83
CA ASN A 116 9.42 -30.36 20.59
C ASN A 116 9.92 -30.43 19.13
N THR A 117 9.06 -30.10 18.17
CA THR A 117 9.41 -30.08 16.74
C THR A 117 10.33 -28.91 16.41
N LEU A 118 10.04 -27.73 16.99
CA LEU A 118 10.83 -26.51 16.83
C LEU A 118 12.21 -26.60 17.49
N ALA A 119 12.36 -27.41 18.54
CA ALA A 119 13.65 -27.72 19.13
C ALA A 119 14.56 -28.55 18.22
N ARG A 120 14.00 -29.26 17.23
CA ARG A 120 14.74 -30.15 16.30
C ARG A 120 14.86 -29.59 14.90
N SER A 121 13.97 -28.69 14.50
CA SER A 121 13.88 -28.19 13.13
C SER A 121 13.38 -26.76 13.07
N THR A 122 13.88 -26.00 12.09
CA THR A 122 13.46 -24.62 11.86
C THR A 122 12.19 -24.56 11.03
N VAL A 123 11.28 -23.64 11.36
CA VAL A 123 10.10 -23.36 10.54
C VAL A 123 10.50 -22.65 9.26
N LYS A 124 10.02 -23.17 8.13
CA LYS A 124 10.14 -22.50 6.84
C LYS A 124 8.84 -21.73 6.53
N MET A 125 8.96 -20.41 6.56
CA MET A 125 7.91 -19.47 6.16
C MET A 125 8.27 -18.92 4.79
N THR A 126 7.52 -19.30 3.76
CA THR A 126 7.75 -18.81 2.40
C THR A 126 7.22 -17.38 2.30
N LEU A 127 8.05 -16.47 1.81
CA LEU A 127 7.70 -15.07 1.62
C LEU A 127 7.74 -14.77 0.12
N THR A 128 6.72 -14.08 -0.39
CA THR A 128 6.79 -13.47 -1.71
C THR A 128 7.18 -12.03 -1.49
N ARG A 129 8.43 -11.68 -1.84
CA ARG A 129 8.94 -10.33 -1.66
C ARG A 129 8.47 -9.40 -2.77
N VAL A 130 8.08 -8.19 -2.39
CA VAL A 130 7.83 -7.10 -3.34
C VAL A 130 8.98 -6.10 -3.21
N GLU A 131 9.74 -5.92 -4.30
CA GLU A 131 10.82 -4.96 -4.39
C GLU A 131 10.45 -3.84 -5.37
N ILE A 132 10.62 -2.59 -4.95
CA ILE A 132 10.43 -1.40 -5.80
C ILE A 132 11.80 -0.86 -6.18
N LYS A 133 12.05 -0.73 -7.48
CA LYS A 133 13.24 -0.08 -8.02
C LYS A 133 12.82 1.10 -8.88
N SER A 134 13.32 2.27 -8.54
CA SER A 134 13.04 3.50 -9.28
C SER A 134 14.25 3.88 -10.11
N PHE A 135 14.01 4.25 -11.37
CA PHE A 135 15.02 4.71 -12.30
C PHE A 135 14.57 6.04 -12.90
N THR A 136 15.48 6.99 -13.03
CA THR A 136 15.20 8.27 -13.70
C THR A 136 15.57 8.14 -15.17
N LEU A 137 14.61 8.44 -16.05
CA LEU A 137 14.81 8.42 -17.49
C LEU A 137 14.81 9.87 -18.04
N PRO A 138 15.85 10.28 -18.78
CA PRO A 138 15.82 11.55 -19.50
C PRO A 138 14.69 11.62 -20.52
N ALA A 139 14.16 12.83 -20.73
CA ALA A 139 13.12 13.09 -21.72
C ALA A 139 13.62 12.81 -23.15
N GLY A 140 12.74 12.28 -24.00
CA GLY A 140 13.02 12.03 -25.43
C GLY A 140 13.77 10.73 -25.73
N ILE A 141 14.05 9.89 -24.72
CA ILE A 141 14.64 8.57 -24.94
C ILE A 141 13.58 7.59 -25.47
N LEU A 142 13.90 6.91 -26.57
CA LEU A 142 13.06 5.87 -27.17
C LEU A 142 13.34 4.46 -26.61
N ASN A 143 14.58 4.21 -26.16
CA ASN A 143 14.98 2.92 -25.62
C ASN A 143 15.99 3.09 -24.49
N THR A 144 15.82 2.33 -23.41
CA THR A 144 16.75 2.27 -22.28
C THR A 144 16.94 0.81 -21.88
N SER A 145 18.18 0.39 -21.67
CA SER A 145 18.49 -0.92 -21.09
C SER A 145 18.83 -0.75 -19.62
N ILE A 146 18.13 -1.47 -18.76
CA ILE A 146 18.40 -1.50 -17.32
C ILE A 146 18.97 -2.87 -17.01
N ASP A 147 20.30 -2.93 -17.00
CA ASP A 147 21.03 -4.15 -16.68
C ASP A 147 20.97 -4.44 -15.18
N ASN A 148 21.00 -5.73 -14.83
CA ASN A 148 20.96 -6.19 -13.43
C ASN A 148 19.76 -5.66 -12.63
N LEU A 149 18.60 -5.55 -13.29
CA LEU A 149 17.35 -5.14 -12.63
C LEU A 149 17.05 -5.96 -11.37
N THR A 150 17.42 -7.24 -11.33
CA THR A 150 17.43 -8.06 -10.10
C THR A 150 18.76 -8.79 -9.98
N LEU A 151 19.36 -8.75 -8.79
CA LEU A 151 20.58 -9.50 -8.47
C LEU A 151 20.18 -10.79 -7.75
N GLY A 152 20.22 -11.92 -8.46
CA GLY A 152 19.90 -13.23 -7.90
C GLY A 152 18.51 -13.73 -8.31
N GLU A 153 17.53 -13.66 -7.40
CA GLU A 153 16.21 -14.26 -7.61
C GLU A 153 15.45 -13.57 -8.76
N CYS A 154 14.95 -14.37 -9.70
CA CYS A 154 14.13 -13.89 -10.81
C CYS A 154 12.69 -13.62 -10.32
N PRO A 155 12.12 -12.42 -10.57
CA PRO A 155 10.79 -12.10 -10.10
C PRO A 155 9.73 -12.92 -10.84
N LYS A 156 8.69 -13.34 -10.12
CA LYS A 156 7.54 -14.03 -10.72
C LYS A 156 6.66 -13.10 -11.56
N ARG A 157 6.69 -11.80 -11.27
CA ARG A 157 5.90 -10.76 -11.92
C ARG A 157 6.67 -9.45 -11.89
N VAL A 158 6.68 -8.75 -13.02
CA VAL A 158 7.22 -7.40 -13.13
C VAL A 158 6.06 -6.47 -13.46
N ILE A 159 5.96 -5.37 -12.71
CA ILE A 159 5.02 -4.28 -12.97
C ILE A 159 5.88 -3.04 -13.24
N ILE A 160 5.63 -2.38 -14.37
CA ILE A 160 6.37 -1.19 -14.79
C ILE A 160 5.40 -0.01 -14.72
N GLY A 161 5.82 1.04 -14.03
CA GLY A 161 5.12 2.33 -13.98
C GLY A 161 6.03 3.43 -14.49
N LEU A 162 5.49 4.32 -15.33
CA LEU A 162 6.15 5.53 -15.80
C LEU A 162 5.41 6.72 -15.21
N LEU A 163 6.15 7.64 -14.63
CA LEU A 163 5.62 8.82 -13.96
C LEU A 163 6.58 10.01 -14.15
N ASP A 164 6.02 11.22 -14.22
CA ASP A 164 6.82 12.44 -14.21
C ASP A 164 7.59 12.53 -12.88
N ASN A 165 8.84 12.97 -12.94
CA ASN A 165 9.68 13.17 -11.78
C ASN A 165 9.06 14.16 -10.77
N ARG A 166 8.25 15.11 -11.24
CA ARG A 166 7.48 15.99 -10.34
C ARG A 166 6.47 15.21 -9.50
N GLY A 167 5.67 14.37 -10.15
CA GLY A 167 4.71 13.48 -9.48
C GLY A 167 5.38 12.49 -8.53
N PHE A 168 6.54 11.92 -8.90
CA PHE A 168 7.31 11.04 -8.00
C PHE A 168 7.73 11.73 -6.69
N ASN A 169 8.02 13.03 -6.75
CA ASN A 169 8.48 13.81 -5.61
C ASN A 169 7.36 14.56 -4.88
N GLY A 170 6.13 14.51 -5.38
CA GLY A 170 4.98 15.20 -4.77
C GLY A 170 5.02 16.72 -4.93
N ASN A 171 5.49 17.19 -6.10
CA ASN A 171 5.56 18.60 -6.50
C ASN A 171 4.60 18.91 -7.65
#